data_AF-A0A480AZ16-F1
#
_entry.id   AF-A0A480AZ16-F1
#
_cell.length_a   1.000
_cell.length_b   1.000
_cell.length_c   1.000
_cell.angle_alpha   90.00
_cell.angle_beta   90.00
_cell.angle_gamma   90.00
#
_symmetry.space_group_name_H-M   'P 1'
#
loop_
_entity.id
_entity.type
_entity.pdbx_description
1 polymer ?
#
loop_
_entity_poly.entity_id
_entity_poly.type
_entity_poly.pdbx_seq_one_letter_code
_entity_poly.pdbx_strand_id
1 'polypeptide(L)'
;MKIYIGADFVPTDINRILFENGDMHSIIGTQLYSMLCEADLNVFNLEAPLTDNDTSIDKFGHNLKSPTKTINGFKAIPSLLLGLANNHSYDQGYEGLQSTMQVLTQSNIAYSGAGGNVNEAKQPYIFTKDGIRLGIYMCTENEFSSASVHRAGANPFDVLESFDHVQTLKEQCDYVIVIYHGGKEFYRYPSPMLQRYCRKFIEKGASLVLCQHSHCIGAREDYEAGTIIYGQGSFVFQTEYFNNLHDIVADSLVVEINIDQDGVRINEIPVTRTEVGITLATQEHAQLVIEMYNQLSEDIKNPHFVYESYKYFADEHINRYLREFLGRSWVVKALNLLCNRKLARLLLGKTSYLAIQNYLTCEAHYELFLQGLKNINHK
;
A
#
# COMPACT_ATOMS: atom_id res chain seq x y z
N MET A 1 18.70 -17.54 3.77
CA MET A 1 17.57 -17.06 2.92
C MET A 1 17.69 -15.55 2.78
N LYS A 2 17.88 -15.03 1.56
CA LYS A 2 17.97 -13.59 1.25
C LYS A 2 16.74 -13.14 0.46
N ILE A 3 16.06 -12.10 0.93
CA ILE A 3 14.79 -11.62 0.36
C ILE A 3 14.88 -10.12 0.16
N TYR A 4 14.32 -9.61 -0.94
CA TYR A 4 14.07 -8.18 -1.10
C TYR A 4 12.57 -7.91 -1.16
N ILE A 5 12.14 -6.88 -0.44
CA ILE A 5 10.76 -6.40 -0.48
C ILE A 5 10.76 -4.95 -0.90
N GLY A 6 10.19 -4.65 -2.06
CA GLY A 6 9.87 -3.29 -2.48
C GLY A 6 8.36 -3.02 -2.41
N ALA A 7 8.00 -1.75 -2.51
CA ALA A 7 6.61 -1.32 -2.56
C ALA A 7 6.06 -1.40 -3.99
N ASP A 8 5.32 -0.38 -4.42
CA ASP A 8 4.52 -0.37 -5.64
C ASP A 8 5.39 -0.53 -6.87
N PHE A 9 5.19 -1.62 -7.61
CA PHE A 9 5.87 -1.98 -8.85
C PHE A 9 4.83 -2.02 -9.98
N VAL A 10 4.55 -0.84 -10.51
CA VAL A 10 3.41 -0.55 -11.39
C VAL A 10 3.92 -0.12 -12.78
N PRO A 11 3.56 -0.86 -13.85
CA PRO A 11 3.79 -0.41 -15.21
C PRO A 11 2.86 0.77 -15.50
N THR A 12 3.41 1.89 -15.93
CA THR A 12 2.67 3.10 -16.29
C THR A 12 2.90 3.45 -17.75
N ASP A 13 2.17 4.45 -18.27
CA ASP A 13 2.37 4.91 -19.65
C ASP A 13 3.81 5.39 -19.92
N ILE A 14 4.52 5.88 -18.90
CA ILE A 14 5.90 6.38 -19.03
C ILE A 14 6.88 5.25 -19.35
N ASN A 15 6.73 4.08 -18.72
CA ASN A 15 7.68 2.96 -18.83
C ASN A 15 7.07 1.70 -19.45
N ARG A 16 5.83 1.79 -19.94
CA ARG A 16 5.08 0.68 -20.55
C ARG A 16 5.89 -0.12 -21.55
N ILE A 17 6.54 0.55 -22.51
CA ILE A 17 7.31 -0.12 -23.56
C ILE A 17 8.50 -0.92 -22.99
N LEU A 18 9.15 -0.41 -21.94
CA LEU A 18 10.24 -1.12 -21.27
C LEU A 18 9.72 -2.39 -20.56
N PHE A 19 8.58 -2.30 -19.88
CA PHE A 19 7.91 -3.47 -19.30
C PHE A 19 7.49 -4.48 -20.38
N GLU A 20 6.88 -4.03 -21.47
CA GLU A 20 6.45 -4.91 -22.57
C GLU A 20 7.64 -5.65 -23.20
N ASN A 21 8.82 -5.03 -23.23
CA ASN A 21 10.06 -5.60 -23.76
C ASN A 21 10.85 -6.41 -22.72
N GLY A 22 10.49 -6.35 -21.44
CA GLY A 22 11.24 -6.99 -20.36
C GLY A 22 12.58 -6.32 -20.01
N ASP A 23 12.76 -5.04 -20.36
CA ASP A 23 14.01 -4.31 -20.14
C ASP A 23 14.12 -3.75 -18.71
N MET A 24 14.38 -4.65 -17.75
CA MET A 24 14.54 -4.26 -16.34
C MET A 24 15.85 -3.51 -16.07
N HIS A 25 16.88 -3.68 -16.89
CA HIS A 25 18.11 -2.90 -16.73
C HIS A 25 17.86 -1.39 -16.86
N SER A 26 17.03 -0.99 -17.83
CA SER A 26 16.63 0.41 -17.99
C SER A 26 15.68 0.90 -16.89
N ILE A 27 14.80 0.03 -16.37
CA ILE A 27 13.80 0.42 -15.36
C ILE A 27 14.42 0.54 -13.97
N ILE A 28 15.23 -0.43 -13.54
CA ILE A 28 15.73 -0.49 -12.14
C ILE A 28 17.25 -0.28 -12.01
N GLY A 29 17.97 -0.18 -13.14
CA GLY A 29 19.42 -0.08 -13.16
C GLY A 29 20.12 -1.44 -12.96
N THR A 30 21.31 -1.59 -13.54
CA THR A 30 22.04 -2.87 -13.57
C THR A 30 22.42 -3.40 -12.18
N GLN A 31 22.87 -2.53 -11.27
CA GLN A 31 23.30 -2.98 -9.94
C GLN A 31 22.14 -3.53 -9.12
N LEU A 32 21.01 -2.81 -9.09
CA LEU A 32 19.80 -3.26 -8.39
C LEU A 32 19.23 -4.52 -9.05
N TYR A 33 19.20 -4.57 -10.39
CA TYR A 33 18.78 -5.78 -11.10
C TYR A 33 19.61 -7.01 -10.73
N SER A 34 20.94 -6.88 -10.68
CA SER A 34 21.83 -7.96 -10.23
C SER A 34 21.53 -8.39 -8.79
N MET A 35 21.26 -7.44 -7.89
CA MET A 35 20.88 -7.77 -6.51
C MET A 35 19.60 -8.59 -6.45
N LEU A 36 18.55 -8.19 -7.18
CA LEU A 36 17.29 -8.95 -7.23
C LEU A 36 17.50 -10.33 -7.87
N CYS A 37 18.42 -10.48 -8.83
CA CYS A 37 18.73 -11.77 -9.44
C CYS A 37 19.37 -12.78 -8.48
N GLU A 38 20.09 -12.31 -7.46
CA GLU A 38 20.76 -13.13 -6.45
C GLU A 38 19.84 -13.51 -5.27
N ALA A 39 18.63 -12.95 -5.23
CA ALA A 39 17.70 -13.17 -4.14
C ALA A 39 17.03 -14.54 -4.20
N ASP A 40 16.68 -15.06 -3.03
CA ASP A 40 15.88 -16.29 -2.92
C ASP A 40 14.40 -16.03 -3.19
N LEU A 41 13.94 -14.82 -2.85
CA LEU A 41 12.58 -14.34 -3.09
C LEU A 41 12.61 -12.82 -3.24
N ASN A 42 11.87 -12.32 -4.21
CA ASN A 42 11.60 -10.90 -4.43
C ASN A 42 10.11 -10.66 -4.22
N VAL A 43 9.73 -9.66 -3.43
CA VAL A 43 8.34 -9.35 -3.11
C VAL A 43 8.04 -7.90 -3.45
N PHE A 44 7.00 -7.66 -4.25
CA PHE A 44 6.60 -6.30 -4.66
C PHE A 44 5.08 -6.17 -4.72
N ASN A 45 4.56 -4.94 -4.67
CA ASN A 45 3.13 -4.68 -4.77
C ASN A 45 2.72 -4.35 -6.21
N LEU A 46 1.82 -5.13 -6.80
CA LEU A 46 1.25 -4.83 -8.11
C LEU A 46 -0.06 -4.05 -7.93
N GLU A 47 0.05 -2.73 -7.92
CA GLU A 47 -1.07 -1.79 -7.65
C GLU A 47 -1.79 -1.34 -8.93
N ALA A 48 -1.85 -2.22 -9.94
CA ALA A 48 -2.67 -1.98 -11.13
C ALA A 48 -3.13 -3.31 -11.73
N PRO A 49 -4.40 -3.43 -12.15
CA PRO A 49 -4.87 -4.61 -12.87
C PRO A 49 -4.13 -4.75 -14.22
N LEU A 50 -3.65 -5.96 -14.52
CA LEU A 50 -3.10 -6.34 -15.82
C LEU A 50 -4.22 -6.84 -16.72
N THR A 51 -4.70 -5.98 -17.61
CA THR A 51 -5.80 -6.31 -18.53
C THR A 51 -5.73 -5.48 -19.80
N ASP A 52 -6.25 -6.02 -20.89
CA ASP A 52 -6.40 -5.29 -22.16
C ASP A 52 -7.84 -4.77 -22.35
N ASN A 53 -8.78 -5.18 -21.50
CA ASN A 53 -10.17 -4.75 -21.52
C ASN A 53 -10.36 -3.51 -20.64
N ASP A 54 -11.26 -2.60 -21.01
CA ASP A 54 -11.69 -1.50 -20.14
C ASP A 54 -13.01 -1.87 -19.46
N THR A 55 -12.92 -2.23 -18.19
CA THR A 55 -14.05 -2.66 -17.34
C THR A 55 -14.01 -1.91 -16.01
N SER A 56 -13.73 -0.61 -16.09
CA SER A 56 -13.53 0.24 -14.92
C SER A 56 -14.75 0.29 -14.00
N ILE A 57 -14.53 0.19 -12.68
CA ILE A 57 -15.61 0.32 -11.70
C ILE A 57 -15.96 1.78 -11.43
N ASP A 58 -17.20 2.00 -10.97
CA ASP A 58 -17.59 3.27 -10.37
C ASP A 58 -16.96 3.41 -8.98
N LYS A 59 -15.94 4.27 -8.87
CA LYS A 59 -15.30 4.58 -7.60
C LYS A 59 -14.94 6.05 -7.45
N PHE A 60 -14.67 6.45 -6.22
CA PHE A 60 -14.07 7.75 -5.94
C PHE A 60 -12.55 7.64 -6.02
N GLY A 61 -11.96 8.26 -7.04
CA GLY A 61 -10.52 8.18 -7.33
C GLY A 61 -10.26 7.77 -8.77
N HIS A 62 -8.99 7.58 -9.14
CA HIS A 62 -8.61 7.14 -10.47
C HIS A 62 -8.66 5.62 -10.58
N ASN A 63 -9.20 5.10 -11.69
CA ASN A 63 -9.05 3.69 -12.06
C ASN A 63 -7.71 3.51 -12.78
N LEU A 64 -6.90 2.58 -12.28
CA LEU A 64 -5.64 2.19 -12.89
C LEU A 64 -5.83 0.95 -13.78
N LYS A 65 -4.89 0.77 -14.71
CA LYS A 65 -4.82 -0.37 -15.62
C LYS A 65 -3.44 -0.39 -16.27
N SER A 66 -2.90 -1.58 -16.47
CA SER A 66 -1.73 -1.79 -17.30
C SER A 66 -2.01 -2.91 -18.31
N PRO A 67 -1.53 -2.84 -19.56
CA PRO A 67 -1.72 -3.90 -20.55
C PRO A 67 -1.14 -5.24 -20.08
N THR A 68 -1.75 -6.36 -20.47
CA THR A 68 -1.29 -7.69 -20.06
C THR A 68 0.15 -7.97 -20.49
N LYS A 69 0.56 -7.41 -21.63
CA LYS A 69 1.91 -7.55 -22.20
C LYS A 69 3.02 -7.01 -21.28
N THR A 70 2.71 -6.11 -20.35
CA THR A 70 3.68 -5.62 -19.34
C THR A 70 4.17 -6.72 -18.40
N ILE A 71 3.51 -7.89 -18.39
CA ILE A 71 3.96 -9.10 -17.67
C ILE A 71 5.41 -9.48 -17.98
N ASN A 72 5.91 -9.16 -19.17
CA ASN A 72 7.29 -9.46 -19.57
C ASN A 72 8.33 -8.79 -18.66
N GLY A 73 8.04 -7.62 -18.10
CA GLY A 73 8.92 -6.96 -17.14
C GLY A 73 9.02 -7.72 -15.83
N PHE A 74 7.89 -8.18 -15.31
CA PHE A 74 7.86 -9.00 -14.10
C PHE A 74 8.55 -10.35 -14.31
N LYS A 75 8.40 -10.98 -15.49
CA LYS A 75 9.07 -12.24 -15.84
C LYS A 75 10.61 -12.15 -15.86
N ALA A 76 11.15 -10.95 -16.03
CA ALA A 76 12.59 -10.74 -16.02
C ALA A 76 13.17 -10.71 -14.58
N ILE A 77 12.33 -10.60 -13.54
CA ILE A 77 12.76 -10.68 -12.15
C ILE A 77 12.57 -12.12 -11.65
N PRO A 78 13.65 -12.84 -11.27
CA PRO A 78 13.52 -14.22 -10.80
C PRO A 78 12.89 -14.28 -9.41
N SER A 79 12.29 -15.43 -9.09
CA SER A 79 11.72 -15.73 -7.78
C SER A 79 10.79 -14.62 -7.25
N LEU A 80 9.85 -14.17 -8.09
CA LEU A 80 8.98 -13.04 -7.82
C LEU A 80 7.64 -13.45 -7.21
N LEU A 81 7.27 -12.78 -6.13
CA LEU A 81 5.92 -12.74 -5.53
C LEU A 81 5.34 -11.33 -5.69
N LEU A 82 4.15 -11.25 -6.28
CA LEU A 82 3.41 -9.99 -6.39
C LEU A 82 2.23 -9.94 -5.40
N GLY A 83 2.20 -8.88 -4.59
CA GLY A 83 1.08 -8.56 -3.74
C GLY A 83 -0.05 -7.89 -4.52
N LEU A 84 -1.27 -8.37 -4.28
CA LEU A 84 -2.52 -7.85 -4.84
C LEU A 84 -3.47 -7.34 -3.75
N ALA A 85 -3.03 -7.31 -2.49
CA ALA A 85 -3.80 -6.69 -1.41
C ALA A 85 -3.59 -5.18 -1.43
N ASN A 86 -4.22 -4.48 -2.38
CA ASN A 86 -4.17 -3.02 -2.49
C ASN A 86 -5.51 -2.44 -2.98
N ASN A 87 -5.64 -1.12 -2.88
CA ASN A 87 -6.86 -0.38 -3.22
C ASN A 87 -7.15 -0.32 -4.74
N HIS A 88 -6.19 -0.66 -5.59
CA HIS A 88 -6.31 -0.60 -7.05
C HIS A 88 -6.54 -1.96 -7.74
N SER A 89 -6.42 -3.08 -7.02
CA SER A 89 -6.50 -4.43 -7.59
C SER A 89 -7.85 -4.78 -8.24
N TYR A 90 -8.90 -4.02 -7.96
CA TYR A 90 -10.24 -4.21 -8.54
C TYR A 90 -10.70 -3.04 -9.42
N ASP A 91 -9.80 -2.15 -9.82
CA ASP A 91 -10.16 -0.94 -10.58
C ASP A 91 -10.82 -1.23 -11.92
N GLN A 92 -10.46 -2.36 -12.52
CA GLN A 92 -11.05 -2.89 -13.75
C GLN A 92 -12.05 -4.03 -13.45
N GLY A 93 -12.67 -4.01 -12.28
CA GLY A 93 -13.73 -4.94 -11.91
C GLY A 93 -13.27 -6.40 -11.79
N TYR A 94 -14.24 -7.31 -11.85
CA TYR A 94 -13.99 -8.75 -11.78
C TYR A 94 -13.10 -9.21 -12.92
N GLU A 95 -13.37 -8.74 -14.13
CA GLU A 95 -12.66 -9.08 -15.36
C GLU A 95 -11.18 -8.67 -15.28
N GLY A 96 -10.88 -7.49 -14.74
CA GLY A 96 -9.53 -7.00 -14.57
C GLY A 96 -8.72 -7.77 -13.53
N LEU A 97 -9.32 -8.04 -12.37
CA LEU A 97 -8.66 -8.83 -11.33
C LEU A 97 -8.42 -10.28 -11.81
N GLN A 98 -9.43 -10.90 -12.45
CA GLN A 98 -9.28 -12.24 -13.02
C GLN A 98 -8.21 -12.28 -14.11
N SER A 99 -8.20 -11.31 -15.02
CA SER A 99 -7.15 -11.18 -16.04
C SER A 99 -5.75 -11.12 -15.40
N THR A 100 -5.60 -10.33 -14.34
CA THR A 100 -4.35 -10.21 -13.59
C THR A 100 -3.90 -11.56 -13.02
N MET A 101 -4.77 -12.22 -12.26
CA MET A 101 -4.47 -13.53 -11.64
C MET A 101 -4.17 -14.61 -12.69
N GLN A 102 -4.87 -14.61 -13.82
CA GLN A 102 -4.65 -15.54 -14.93
C GLN A 102 -3.30 -15.31 -15.61
N VAL A 103 -2.96 -14.07 -15.94
CA VAL A 103 -1.69 -13.72 -16.59
C VAL A 103 -0.49 -14.06 -15.69
N LEU A 104 -0.60 -13.81 -14.38
CA LEU A 104 0.41 -14.19 -13.39
C LEU A 104 0.58 -15.70 -13.30
N THR A 105 -0.54 -16.44 -13.21
CA THR A 105 -0.54 -17.91 -13.17
C THR A 105 0.09 -18.51 -14.44
N GLN A 106 -0.31 -18.05 -15.62
CA GLN A 106 0.23 -18.51 -16.91
C GLN A 106 1.72 -18.19 -17.08
N SER A 107 2.21 -17.15 -16.41
CA SER A 107 3.61 -16.74 -16.43
C SER A 107 4.46 -17.37 -15.32
N ASN A 108 3.87 -18.23 -14.48
CA ASN A 108 4.50 -18.83 -13.30
C ASN A 108 5.04 -17.79 -12.30
N ILE A 109 4.35 -16.65 -12.16
CA ILE A 109 4.66 -15.63 -11.15
C ILE A 109 3.71 -15.83 -9.97
N ALA A 110 4.27 -15.98 -8.78
CA ALA A 110 3.48 -16.15 -7.56
C ALA A 110 2.76 -14.84 -7.22
N TYR A 111 1.58 -14.95 -6.62
CA TYR A 111 0.85 -13.80 -6.09
C TYR A 111 0.09 -14.15 -4.82
N SER A 112 -0.27 -13.13 -4.04
CA SER A 112 -1.05 -13.25 -2.82
C SER A 112 -1.83 -11.98 -2.52
N GLY A 113 -2.81 -12.05 -1.63
CA GLY A 113 -3.55 -10.88 -1.15
C GLY A 113 -4.77 -10.49 -1.98
N ALA A 114 -5.17 -11.31 -2.96
CA ALA A 114 -6.45 -11.18 -3.66
C ALA A 114 -6.98 -12.56 -4.07
N GLY A 115 -8.29 -12.66 -4.32
CA GLY A 115 -8.92 -13.93 -4.71
C GLY A 115 -10.36 -13.76 -5.19
N GLY A 116 -11.00 -14.88 -5.54
CA GLY A 116 -12.41 -14.92 -5.98
C GLY A 116 -13.41 -14.56 -4.88
N ASN A 117 -12.98 -14.56 -3.63
CA ASN A 117 -13.71 -14.16 -2.43
C ASN A 117 -12.73 -13.90 -1.28
N VAL A 118 -13.23 -13.45 -0.13
CA VAL A 118 -12.39 -13.14 1.04
C VAL A 118 -11.63 -14.34 1.61
N ASN A 119 -12.15 -15.57 1.48
CA ASN A 119 -11.46 -16.76 1.99
C ASN A 119 -10.24 -17.15 1.15
N GLU A 120 -10.32 -16.93 -0.16
CA GLU A 120 -9.17 -17.07 -1.07
C GLU A 120 -8.19 -15.90 -0.89
N ALA A 121 -8.71 -14.66 -0.84
CA ALA A 121 -7.88 -13.46 -0.76
C ALA A 121 -6.99 -13.43 0.49
N LYS A 122 -7.50 -13.93 1.63
CA LYS A 122 -6.76 -13.96 2.90
C LYS A 122 -5.70 -15.05 3.01
N GLN A 123 -5.60 -15.96 2.04
CA GLN A 123 -4.59 -17.02 2.11
C GLN A 123 -3.18 -16.42 2.06
N PRO A 124 -2.31 -16.73 3.02
CA PRO A 124 -0.95 -16.23 3.03
C PRO A 124 -0.09 -16.99 2.00
N TYR A 125 1.03 -16.39 1.63
CA TYR A 125 2.07 -17.08 0.87
C TYR A 125 3.10 -17.67 1.83
N ILE A 126 3.42 -18.96 1.70
CA ILE A 126 4.45 -19.62 2.51
C ILE A 126 5.61 -20.03 1.61
N PHE A 127 6.78 -19.45 1.89
CA PHE A 127 8.03 -19.77 1.22
C PHE A 127 8.90 -20.63 2.14
N THR A 128 9.44 -21.73 1.61
CA THR A 128 10.32 -22.63 2.39
C THR A 128 11.66 -22.76 1.71
N LYS A 129 12.75 -22.49 2.44
CA LYS A 129 14.12 -22.71 1.98
C LYS A 129 14.99 -23.19 3.12
N ASP A 130 15.80 -24.22 2.85
CA ASP A 130 16.74 -24.81 3.82
C ASP A 130 16.09 -25.19 5.17
N GLY A 131 14.83 -25.64 5.12
CA GLY A 131 14.04 -26.01 6.30
C GLY A 131 13.37 -24.85 7.04
N ILE A 132 13.67 -23.59 6.68
CA ILE A 132 13.07 -22.39 7.26
C ILE A 132 11.80 -22.02 6.47
N ARG A 133 10.70 -21.80 7.20
CA ARG A 133 9.38 -21.43 6.66
C ARG A 133 9.08 -19.95 6.93
N LEU A 134 8.97 -19.16 5.88
CA LEU A 134 8.55 -17.77 5.92
C LEU A 134 7.09 -17.64 5.45
N GLY A 135 6.23 -17.11 6.31
CA GLY A 135 4.86 -16.74 5.96
C GLY A 135 4.76 -15.25 5.59
N ILE A 136 4.01 -14.92 4.55
CA ILE A 136 3.74 -13.56 4.11
C ILE A 136 2.23 -13.36 4.06
N TYR A 137 1.70 -12.54 4.96
CA TYR A 137 0.30 -12.12 5.01
C TYR A 137 0.18 -10.73 4.41
N MET A 138 -0.75 -10.54 3.47
CA MET A 138 -0.97 -9.27 2.79
C MET A 138 -2.41 -8.82 2.97
N CYS A 139 -2.65 -7.57 3.36
CA CYS A 139 -3.98 -7.00 3.51
C CYS A 139 -3.99 -5.51 3.16
N THR A 140 -5.15 -4.99 2.76
CA THR A 140 -5.35 -3.57 2.41
C THR A 140 -6.44 -2.94 3.25
N GLU A 141 -6.34 -1.64 3.53
CA GLU A 141 -7.47 -0.91 4.10
C GLU A 141 -8.73 -1.04 3.23
N ASN A 142 -9.91 -0.98 3.88
CA ASN A 142 -11.18 -1.22 3.22
C ASN A 142 -11.50 -0.11 2.23
N GLU A 143 -11.63 -0.48 0.96
CA GLU A 143 -11.94 0.43 -0.16
C GLU A 143 -12.83 -0.28 -1.20
N PHE A 144 -12.92 0.31 -2.40
CA PHE A 144 -13.71 -0.23 -3.50
C PHE A 144 -13.19 -1.60 -4.00
N SER A 145 -11.92 -1.95 -3.72
CA SER A 145 -11.29 -3.19 -4.17
C SER A 145 -11.47 -4.41 -3.25
N SER A 146 -12.00 -4.23 -2.05
CA SER A 146 -11.99 -5.28 -1.02
C SER A 146 -12.83 -6.50 -1.41
N ALA A 147 -12.29 -7.70 -1.18
CA ALA A 147 -13.03 -8.94 -1.30
C ALA A 147 -14.14 -9.04 -0.24
N SER A 148 -15.15 -9.85 -0.52
CA SER A 148 -16.16 -10.24 0.48
C SER A 148 -16.50 -11.72 0.30
N VAL A 149 -17.44 -12.22 1.11
CA VAL A 149 -17.98 -13.58 0.95
C VAL A 149 -18.64 -13.82 -0.42
N HIS A 150 -19.05 -12.76 -1.13
CA HIS A 150 -19.75 -12.84 -2.41
C HIS A 150 -19.07 -12.06 -3.54
N ARG A 151 -17.86 -11.54 -3.31
CA ARG A 151 -17.16 -10.68 -4.27
C ARG A 151 -15.67 -10.96 -4.27
N ALA A 152 -15.11 -11.12 -5.46
CA ALA A 152 -13.67 -11.13 -5.67
C ALA A 152 -13.05 -9.79 -5.27
N GLY A 153 -11.77 -9.77 -4.93
CA GLY A 153 -11.09 -8.54 -4.54
C GLY A 153 -9.81 -8.77 -3.77
N ALA A 154 -9.25 -7.67 -3.30
CA ALA A 154 -8.10 -7.61 -2.40
C ALA A 154 -8.49 -8.03 -0.98
N ASN A 155 -7.59 -8.68 -0.24
CA ASN A 155 -7.81 -9.08 1.15
C ASN A 155 -7.99 -7.84 2.04
N PRO A 156 -9.18 -7.58 2.59
CA PRO A 156 -9.38 -6.44 3.47
C PRO A 156 -8.68 -6.65 4.80
N PHE A 157 -8.11 -5.58 5.35
CA PHE A 157 -7.81 -5.50 6.75
C PHE A 157 -9.11 -5.50 7.53
N ASP A 158 -9.24 -6.47 8.44
CA ASP A 158 -10.35 -6.61 9.36
C ASP A 158 -9.78 -6.65 10.77
N VAL A 159 -10.15 -5.65 11.58
CA VAL A 159 -9.68 -5.51 12.96
C VAL A 159 -10.07 -6.69 13.86
N LEU A 160 -11.09 -7.45 13.48
CA LEU A 160 -11.55 -8.62 14.22
C LEU A 160 -10.79 -9.90 13.83
N GLU A 161 -10.39 -10.03 12.57
CA GLU A 161 -9.91 -11.31 12.01
C GLU A 161 -8.43 -11.29 11.61
N SER A 162 -7.91 -10.15 11.12
CA SER A 162 -6.57 -10.10 10.51
C SER A 162 -5.45 -10.45 11.48
N PHE A 163 -5.61 -10.08 12.75
CA PHE A 163 -4.66 -10.42 13.80
C PHE A 163 -4.62 -11.93 14.08
N ASP A 164 -5.77 -12.59 14.04
CA ASP A 164 -5.88 -14.02 14.29
C ASP A 164 -5.41 -14.85 13.09
N HIS A 165 -5.56 -14.30 11.86
CA HIS A 165 -4.91 -14.87 10.67
C HIS A 165 -3.39 -14.90 10.82
N VAL A 166 -2.77 -13.81 11.30
CA VAL A 166 -1.32 -13.75 11.53
C VAL A 166 -0.89 -14.69 12.65
N GLN A 167 -1.66 -14.75 13.74
CA GLN A 167 -1.40 -15.71 14.81
C GLN A 167 -1.42 -17.17 14.31
N THR A 168 -2.44 -17.53 13.52
CA THR A 168 -2.56 -18.87 12.91
C THR A 168 -1.43 -19.15 11.91
N LEU A 169 -0.99 -18.14 11.15
CA LEU A 169 0.14 -18.28 10.24
C LEU A 169 1.45 -18.50 11.01
N LYS A 170 1.63 -17.82 12.15
CA LYS A 170 2.83 -17.96 12.99
C LYS A 170 2.99 -19.38 13.53
N GLU A 171 1.90 -20.11 13.79
CA GLU A 171 1.96 -21.52 14.21
C GLU A 171 2.55 -22.45 13.14
N GLN A 172 2.57 -22.01 11.88
CA GLN A 172 3.02 -22.78 10.73
C GLN A 172 4.37 -22.31 10.18
N CYS A 173 4.93 -21.21 10.71
CA CYS A 173 6.08 -20.52 10.13
C CYS A 173 7.10 -20.09 11.20
N ASP A 174 8.37 -20.14 10.84
CA ASP A 174 9.46 -19.64 11.68
C ASP A 174 9.43 -18.12 11.75
N TYR A 175 9.09 -17.48 10.63
CA TYR A 175 9.00 -16.02 10.50
C TYR A 175 7.72 -15.63 9.76
N VAL A 176 7.13 -14.50 10.18
CA VAL A 176 5.92 -13.97 9.53
C VAL A 176 6.15 -12.51 9.17
N ILE A 177 5.88 -12.17 7.92
CA ILE A 177 5.88 -10.80 7.42
C ILE A 177 4.44 -10.40 7.14
N VAL A 178 4.05 -9.22 7.60
CA VAL A 178 2.79 -8.57 7.22
C VAL A 178 3.10 -7.44 6.26
N ILE A 179 2.48 -7.46 5.09
CA ILE A 179 2.43 -6.31 4.19
C ILE A 179 1.04 -5.69 4.29
N TYR A 180 0.98 -4.49 4.82
CA TYR A 180 -0.24 -3.73 5.07
C TYR A 180 -0.32 -2.57 4.09
N HIS A 181 -1.20 -2.65 3.11
CA HIS A 181 -1.45 -1.56 2.16
C HIS A 181 -2.45 -0.57 2.76
N GLY A 182 -1.94 0.47 3.39
CA GLY A 182 -2.75 1.45 4.09
C GLY A 182 -1.94 2.52 4.81
N GLY A 183 -2.66 3.40 5.50
CA GLY A 183 -2.11 4.68 5.93
C GLY A 183 -2.50 5.79 4.98
N LYS A 184 -1.90 6.97 5.13
CA LYS A 184 -2.29 8.13 4.33
C LYS A 184 -1.21 8.47 3.31
N GLU A 185 -1.62 8.54 2.04
CA GLU A 185 -0.81 9.08 0.96
C GLU A 185 -0.11 10.39 1.39
N PHE A 186 1.20 10.44 1.15
CA PHE A 186 2.05 11.61 1.38
C PHE A 186 2.17 12.03 2.85
N TYR A 187 1.84 11.15 3.78
CA TYR A 187 2.06 11.36 5.21
C TYR A 187 3.12 10.40 5.73
N ARG A 188 4.28 10.94 6.15
CA ARG A 188 5.46 10.15 6.54
C ARG A 188 5.38 9.51 7.93
N TYR A 189 4.45 9.95 8.78
CA TYR A 189 4.26 9.38 10.11
C TYR A 189 3.06 8.41 10.12
N PRO A 190 3.01 7.44 11.04
CA PRO A 190 1.78 6.67 11.23
C PRO A 190 0.69 7.54 11.86
N SER A 191 -0.57 7.27 11.53
CA SER A 191 -1.66 7.72 12.39
C SER A 191 -1.61 6.99 13.73
N PRO A 192 -2.19 7.55 14.81
CA PRO A 192 -2.26 6.86 16.10
C PRO A 192 -2.88 5.45 16.01
N MET A 193 -3.86 5.25 15.13
CA MET A 193 -4.49 3.93 14.94
C MET A 193 -3.62 2.99 14.08
N LEU A 194 -2.97 3.49 13.03
CA LEU A 194 -2.08 2.67 12.21
C LEU A 194 -0.93 2.11 13.05
N GLN A 195 -0.28 2.93 13.88
CA GLN A 195 0.76 2.48 14.80
C GLN A 195 0.25 1.39 15.75
N ARG A 196 -0.98 1.53 16.25
CA ARG A 196 -1.61 0.49 17.10
C ARG A 196 -1.87 -0.81 16.35
N TYR A 197 -2.36 -0.75 15.10
CA TYR A 197 -2.60 -1.94 14.30
C TYR A 197 -1.29 -2.67 13.97
N CYS A 198 -0.25 -1.95 13.55
CA CYS A 198 1.05 -2.55 13.25
C CYS A 198 1.69 -3.20 14.48
N ARG A 199 1.69 -2.52 15.64
CA ARG A 199 2.13 -3.11 16.91
C ARG A 199 1.34 -4.38 17.24
N LYS A 200 0.02 -4.37 17.02
CA LYS A 200 -0.83 -5.53 17.28
C LYS A 200 -0.49 -6.74 16.39
N PHE A 201 -0.06 -6.53 15.16
CA PHE A 201 0.46 -7.61 14.31
C PHE A 201 1.74 -8.23 14.88
N ILE A 202 2.66 -7.41 15.42
CA ILE A 202 3.87 -7.89 16.09
C ILE A 202 3.51 -8.73 17.33
N GLU A 203 2.61 -8.22 18.19
CA GLU A 203 2.11 -8.98 19.37
C GLU A 203 1.49 -10.33 18.99
N LYS A 204 0.99 -10.45 17.76
CA LYS A 204 0.34 -11.65 17.22
C LYS A 204 1.28 -12.57 16.45
N GLY A 205 2.57 -12.27 16.45
CA GLY A 205 3.62 -13.16 15.94
C GLY A 205 4.27 -12.71 14.64
N ALA A 206 3.92 -11.55 14.09
CA ALA A 206 4.67 -10.97 12.98
C ALA A 206 6.09 -10.59 13.43
N SER A 207 7.09 -10.94 12.62
CA SER A 207 8.49 -10.54 12.80
C SER A 207 8.75 -9.18 12.13
N LEU A 208 8.01 -8.87 11.07
CA LEU A 208 8.10 -7.62 10.33
C LEU A 208 6.72 -7.18 9.85
N VAL A 209 6.39 -5.90 10.00
CA VAL A 209 5.23 -5.26 9.39
C VAL A 209 5.70 -4.15 8.45
N LEU A 210 5.34 -4.22 7.18
CA LEU A 210 5.65 -3.22 6.16
C LEU A 210 4.36 -2.52 5.73
N CYS A 211 4.30 -1.21 5.88
CA CYS A 211 3.22 -0.40 5.34
C CYS A 211 3.56 0.09 3.93
N GLN A 212 2.61 -0.10 3.02
CA GLN A 212 2.62 0.37 1.63
C GLN A 212 1.37 1.25 1.41
N HIS A 213 1.21 1.94 0.27
CA HIS A 213 0.18 2.97 -0.04
C HIS A 213 0.57 4.43 0.20
N SER A 214 1.42 4.75 1.20
CA SER A 214 1.73 6.16 1.48
C SER A 214 2.49 6.87 0.35
N HIS A 215 3.09 6.10 -0.57
CA HIS A 215 3.98 6.53 -1.66
C HIS A 215 5.19 7.36 -1.21
N CYS A 216 5.47 7.44 0.10
CA CYS A 216 6.63 8.13 0.65
C CYS A 216 7.34 7.28 1.72
N ILE A 217 8.63 7.54 1.92
CA ILE A 217 9.39 6.94 3.02
C ILE A 217 8.82 7.43 4.36
N GLY A 218 8.38 6.48 5.17
CA GLY A 218 7.85 6.70 6.50
C GLY A 218 8.89 6.52 7.61
N ALA A 219 8.46 6.13 8.79
CA ALA A 219 9.32 5.87 9.96
C ALA A 219 9.55 4.37 10.21
N ARG A 220 10.66 4.03 10.86
CA ARG A 220 10.93 2.73 11.48
C ARG A 220 10.50 2.73 12.93
N GLU A 221 9.98 1.60 13.39
CA GLU A 221 9.81 1.31 14.80
C GLU A 221 10.22 -0.13 15.10
N ASP A 222 11.22 -0.31 15.96
CA ASP A 222 11.46 -1.60 16.58
C ASP A 222 10.59 -1.72 17.83
N TYR A 223 9.67 -2.68 17.81
CA TYR A 223 8.65 -2.89 18.84
C TYR A 223 8.68 -4.34 19.32
N GLU A 224 8.95 -4.53 20.61
CA GLU A 224 9.23 -5.85 21.19
C GLU A 224 10.33 -6.60 20.41
N ALA A 225 10.02 -7.77 19.86
CA ALA A 225 10.95 -8.61 19.10
C ALA A 225 10.82 -8.44 17.58
N GLY A 226 10.02 -7.48 17.11
CA GLY A 226 9.74 -7.26 15.70
C GLY A 226 10.01 -5.84 15.22
N THR A 227 10.00 -5.67 13.91
CA THR A 227 10.24 -4.38 13.25
C THR A 227 9.00 -3.94 12.48
N ILE A 228 8.72 -2.65 12.49
CA ILE A 228 7.65 -2.01 11.74
C ILE A 228 8.26 -0.91 10.87
N ILE A 229 7.87 -0.86 9.59
CA ILE A 229 8.24 0.21 8.66
C ILE A 229 6.95 0.83 8.14
N TYR A 230 6.69 2.10 8.48
CA TYR A 230 5.42 2.79 8.22
C TYR A 230 5.29 3.39 6.81
N GLY A 231 6.25 3.14 5.93
CA GLY A 231 6.19 3.56 4.53
C GLY A 231 7.52 3.30 3.81
N GLN A 232 7.47 2.60 2.69
CA GLN A 232 8.65 2.30 1.87
C GLN A 232 8.83 3.26 0.70
N GLY A 233 7.89 4.16 0.43
CA GLY A 233 7.83 4.87 -0.85
C GLY A 233 7.18 4.02 -1.96
N SER A 234 7.50 4.31 -3.23
CA SER A 234 7.06 3.55 -4.41
C SER A 234 8.28 2.99 -5.15
N PHE A 235 8.30 1.70 -5.45
CA PHE A 235 9.45 1.11 -6.14
C PHE A 235 9.56 1.58 -7.60
N VAL A 236 8.52 1.36 -8.40
CA VAL A 236 8.40 1.84 -9.78
C VAL A 236 6.95 2.26 -9.95
N PHE A 237 6.69 3.57 -9.96
CA PHE A 237 5.34 4.11 -10.15
C PHE A 237 5.41 5.50 -10.82
N GLN A 238 5.82 5.53 -12.08
CA GLN A 238 6.08 6.78 -12.80
C GLN A 238 4.79 7.36 -13.36
N THR A 239 4.21 8.37 -12.70
CA THR A 239 3.07 9.14 -13.21
C THR A 239 3.39 10.63 -13.29
N GLU A 240 2.71 11.36 -14.17
CA GLU A 240 2.79 12.83 -14.21
C GLU A 240 2.36 13.46 -12.88
N TYR A 241 1.40 12.82 -12.18
CA TYR A 241 0.96 13.27 -10.87
C TYR A 241 2.10 13.26 -9.84
N PHE A 242 2.84 12.15 -9.74
CA PHE A 242 3.98 12.04 -8.83
C PHE A 242 5.18 12.90 -9.24
N ASN A 243 5.36 13.17 -10.53
CA ASN A 243 6.36 14.14 -10.96
C ASN A 243 6.11 15.51 -10.32
N ASN A 244 4.86 15.94 -10.11
CA ASN A 244 4.58 17.23 -9.48
C ASN A 244 4.78 17.26 -7.94
N LEU A 245 5.11 16.13 -7.31
CA LEU A 245 5.28 15.99 -5.86
C LEU A 245 6.75 15.74 -5.45
N HIS A 246 7.69 15.98 -6.37
CA HIS A 246 9.11 15.60 -6.36
C HIS A 246 9.71 15.24 -4.98
N ASP A 247 9.74 16.15 -4.01
CA ASP A 247 10.48 15.94 -2.74
C ASP A 247 9.93 14.81 -1.85
N ILE A 248 8.62 14.51 -1.92
CA ILE A 248 8.02 13.51 -1.01
C ILE A 248 8.02 12.09 -1.58
N VAL A 249 8.11 11.97 -2.91
CA VAL A 249 8.03 10.69 -3.66
C VAL A 249 9.31 10.37 -4.46
N ALA A 250 10.36 11.17 -4.32
CA ALA A 250 11.62 10.99 -5.05
C ALA A 250 12.36 9.71 -4.64
N ASP A 251 12.31 9.36 -3.37
CA ASP A 251 13.09 8.26 -2.81
C ASP A 251 12.19 7.17 -2.23
N SER A 252 12.72 5.96 -2.18
CA SER A 252 12.05 4.77 -1.64
C SER A 252 13.07 3.84 -0.98
N LEU A 253 12.58 2.82 -0.29
CA LEU A 253 13.38 1.83 0.42
C LEU A 253 13.06 0.43 -0.12
N VAL A 254 14.09 -0.27 -0.59
CA VAL A 254 14.04 -1.74 -0.74
C VAL A 254 14.48 -2.34 0.58
N VAL A 255 13.62 -3.18 1.18
CA VAL A 255 13.93 -3.83 2.45
C VAL A 255 14.57 -5.18 2.15
N GLU A 256 15.85 -5.32 2.49
CA GLU A 256 16.57 -6.59 2.46
C GLU A 256 16.34 -7.33 3.78
N ILE A 257 15.96 -8.61 3.67
CA ILE A 257 15.81 -9.51 4.80
C ILE A 257 16.76 -10.68 4.60
N ASN A 258 17.68 -10.85 5.55
CA ASN A 258 18.55 -12.00 5.61
C ASN A 258 18.14 -12.86 6.81
N ILE A 259 17.76 -14.10 6.53
CA ILE A 259 17.40 -15.09 7.53
C ILE A 259 18.42 -16.23 7.49
N ASP A 260 19.12 -16.45 8.59
CA ASP A 260 20.07 -17.54 8.78
C ASP A 260 19.96 -18.14 10.19
N GLN A 261 20.97 -18.91 10.61
CA GLN A 261 21.01 -19.56 11.91
C GLN A 261 21.14 -18.57 13.08
N ASP A 262 21.63 -17.35 12.82
CA ASP A 262 21.81 -16.30 13.83
C ASP A 262 20.55 -15.43 13.99
N GLY A 263 19.54 -15.61 13.13
CA GLY A 263 18.24 -14.95 13.21
C GLY A 263 17.88 -14.16 11.95
N VAL A 264 17.12 -13.07 12.14
CA VAL A 264 16.67 -12.18 11.06
C VAL A 264 17.42 -10.86 11.14
N ARG A 265 18.03 -10.45 10.03
CA ARG A 265 18.59 -9.10 9.84
C ARG A 265 17.80 -8.38 8.76
N ILE A 266 17.43 -7.13 9.05
CA ILE A 266 16.63 -6.27 8.17
C ILE A 266 17.46 -5.04 7.86
N ASN A 267 17.68 -4.77 6.57
CA ASN A 267 18.38 -3.58 6.10
C ASN A 267 17.50 -2.81 5.12
N GLU A 268 17.38 -1.50 5.31
CA GLU A 268 16.72 -0.61 4.36
C GLU A 268 17.73 -0.03 3.37
N ILE A 269 17.51 -0.30 2.08
CA ILE A 269 18.38 0.12 0.99
C ILE A 269 17.70 1.29 0.26
N PRO A 270 18.24 2.52 0.36
CA PRO A 270 17.71 3.66 -0.38
C PRO A 270 17.84 3.48 -1.88
N VAL A 271 16.73 3.72 -2.56
CA VAL A 271 16.61 3.75 -4.02
C VAL A 271 15.97 5.08 -4.41
N THR A 272 16.41 5.65 -5.53
CA THR A 272 15.99 6.97 -5.99
C THR A 272 15.38 6.90 -7.38
N ARG A 273 14.31 7.67 -7.57
CA ARG A 273 13.51 7.70 -8.79
C ARG A 273 14.33 8.23 -9.97
N THR A 274 14.16 7.60 -11.13
CA THR A 274 14.65 8.07 -12.43
C THR A 274 13.46 8.50 -13.29
N GLU A 275 13.72 8.99 -14.51
CA GLU A 275 12.67 9.38 -15.45
C GLU A 275 11.72 8.22 -15.79
N VAL A 276 12.24 7.00 -15.86
CA VAL A 276 11.49 5.81 -16.32
C VAL A 276 11.29 4.74 -15.24
N GLY A 277 11.95 4.88 -14.09
CA GLY A 277 11.91 3.86 -13.03
C GLY A 277 12.68 4.30 -11.79
N ILE A 278 13.61 3.48 -11.33
CA ILE A 278 14.37 3.70 -10.10
C ILE A 278 15.81 3.19 -10.24
N THR A 279 16.71 3.59 -9.35
CA THR A 279 18.07 3.04 -9.24
C THR A 279 18.51 3.05 -7.78
N LEU A 280 19.57 2.32 -7.44
CA LEU A 280 20.25 2.51 -6.16
C LEU A 280 20.66 3.98 -5.99
N ALA A 281 20.39 4.53 -4.81
CA ALA A 281 20.89 5.85 -4.46
C ALA A 281 22.43 5.83 -4.41
N THR A 282 23.06 6.96 -4.75
CA THR A 282 24.50 7.13 -4.51
C THR A 282 24.77 7.07 -3.01
N GLN A 283 26.00 6.73 -2.61
CA GLN A 283 26.34 6.62 -1.19
C GLN A 283 26.02 7.90 -0.40
N GLU A 284 26.34 9.07 -0.97
CA GLU A 284 26.04 10.38 -0.35
C GLU A 284 24.54 10.61 -0.22
N HIS A 285 23.75 10.33 -1.26
CA HIS A 285 22.29 10.52 -1.23
C HIS A 285 21.61 9.51 -0.31
N ALA A 286 22.06 8.26 -0.32
CA ALA A 286 21.59 7.22 0.58
C ALA A 286 21.76 7.62 2.04
N GLN A 287 22.89 8.25 2.40
CA GLN A 287 23.11 8.75 3.75
C GLN A 287 22.08 9.81 4.14
N LEU A 288 21.78 10.77 3.26
CA LEU A 288 20.75 11.79 3.52
C LEU A 288 19.36 11.19 3.73
N VAL A 289 18.99 10.20 2.91
CA VAL A 289 17.72 9.47 3.04
C VAL A 289 17.65 8.74 4.38
N ILE A 290 18.72 8.07 4.79
CA ILE A 290 18.78 7.35 6.08
C ILE A 290 18.78 8.32 7.27
N GLU A 291 19.44 9.48 7.18
CA GLU A 291 19.39 10.50 8.23
C GLU A 291 17.97 11.04 8.43
N MET A 292 17.26 11.37 7.35
CA MET A 292 15.84 11.73 7.41
C MET A 292 14.99 10.58 7.99
N TYR A 293 15.18 9.36 7.50
CA TYR A 293 14.46 8.17 7.97
C TYR A 293 14.65 7.93 9.47
N ASN A 294 15.87 8.07 9.97
CA ASN A 294 16.18 7.94 11.40
C ASN A 294 15.52 9.04 12.23
N GLN A 295 15.49 10.29 11.74
CA GLN A 295 14.80 11.37 12.44
C GLN A 295 13.29 11.09 12.55
N LEU A 296 12.64 10.66 11.46
CA LEU A 296 11.23 10.26 11.46
C LEU A 296 10.98 9.14 12.49
N SER A 297 11.92 8.20 12.59
CA SER A 297 11.88 7.06 13.51
C SER A 297 12.02 7.47 14.98
N GLU A 298 12.89 8.44 15.28
CA GLU A 298 13.02 8.99 16.64
C GLU A 298 11.77 9.75 17.07
N ASP A 299 11.17 10.55 16.17
CA ASP A 299 10.01 11.38 16.48
C ASP A 299 8.81 10.54 16.93
N ILE A 300 8.58 9.39 16.28
CA ILE A 300 7.41 8.53 16.57
C ILE A 300 7.54 7.73 17.86
N LYS A 301 8.71 7.74 18.53
CA LYS A 301 8.88 7.15 19.87
C LYS A 301 8.09 7.92 20.92
N ASN A 302 7.77 9.19 20.68
CA ASN A 302 6.95 10.01 21.55
C ASN A 302 5.46 9.91 21.14
N PRO A 303 4.58 9.26 21.92
CA PRO A 303 3.17 9.14 21.57
C PRO A 303 2.44 10.49 21.46
N HIS A 304 2.90 11.50 22.20
CA HIS A 304 2.32 12.85 22.11
C HIS A 304 2.65 13.50 20.75
N PHE A 305 3.86 13.29 20.24
CA PHE A 305 4.25 13.77 18.91
C PHE A 305 3.37 13.13 17.83
N VAL A 306 3.19 11.80 17.85
CA VAL A 306 2.35 11.08 16.88
C VAL A 306 0.92 11.65 16.86
N TYR A 307 0.35 11.90 18.05
CA TYR A 307 -0.99 12.47 18.16
C TYR A 307 -1.09 13.91 17.62
N GLU A 308 -0.21 14.82 18.05
CA GLU A 308 -0.26 16.22 17.62
C GLU A 308 0.09 16.38 16.13
N SER A 309 1.06 15.62 15.61
CA SER A 309 1.40 15.61 14.18
C SER A 309 0.23 15.15 13.32
N TYR A 310 -0.52 14.12 13.75
CA TYR A 310 -1.68 13.64 13.00
C TYR A 310 -2.87 14.61 13.10
N LYS A 311 -3.05 15.27 14.25
CA LYS A 311 -4.04 16.32 14.43
C LYS A 311 -3.77 17.52 13.52
N TYR A 312 -2.53 17.99 13.43
CA TYR A 312 -2.14 19.05 12.50
C TYR A 312 -2.44 18.65 11.05
N PHE A 313 -2.05 17.42 10.66
CA PHE A 313 -2.33 16.89 9.34
C PHE A 313 -3.85 16.83 9.05
N ALA A 314 -4.67 16.44 10.04
CA ALA A 314 -6.12 16.42 9.92
C ALA A 314 -6.72 17.83 9.72
N ASP A 315 -6.21 18.84 10.43
CA ASP A 315 -6.65 20.23 10.29
C ASP A 315 -6.37 20.81 8.90
N GLU A 316 -5.26 20.42 8.26
CA GLU A 316 -4.95 20.79 6.88
C GLU A 316 -5.91 20.14 5.87
N HIS A 317 -6.35 18.91 6.14
CA HIS A 317 -7.13 18.10 5.19
C HIS A 317 -8.64 18.20 5.36
N ILE A 318 -9.14 18.61 6.54
CA ILE A 318 -10.58 18.56 6.85
C ILE A 318 -11.43 19.35 5.86
N ASN A 319 -10.96 20.51 5.39
CA ASN A 319 -11.69 21.33 4.42
C ASN A 319 -11.84 20.62 3.06
N ARG A 320 -10.91 19.72 2.70
CA ARG A 320 -11.06 18.89 1.50
C ARG A 320 -12.21 17.92 1.68
N TYR A 321 -12.25 17.16 2.77
CA TYR A 321 -13.30 16.17 3.03
C TYR A 321 -14.68 16.81 3.18
N LEU A 322 -14.80 17.92 3.91
CA LEU A 322 -16.09 18.62 4.08
C LEU A 322 -16.68 19.11 2.75
N ARG A 323 -15.85 19.48 1.77
CA ARG A 323 -16.33 19.87 0.44
C ARG A 323 -16.98 18.70 -0.31
N GLU A 324 -16.52 17.48 -0.09
CA GLU A 324 -17.11 16.30 -0.71
C GLU A 324 -18.53 16.04 -0.19
N PHE A 325 -18.78 16.30 1.09
CA PHE A 325 -20.13 16.23 1.68
C PHE A 325 -21.11 17.28 1.14
N LEU A 326 -20.61 18.40 0.61
CA LEU A 326 -21.48 19.40 -0.04
C LEU A 326 -21.87 19.02 -1.47
N GLY A 327 -21.21 18.02 -2.05
CA GLY A 327 -21.44 17.58 -3.42
C GLY A 327 -20.58 18.32 -4.47
N ARG A 328 -20.55 17.75 -5.68
CA ARG A 328 -19.66 18.17 -6.79
C ARG A 328 -20.38 18.88 -7.93
N SER A 329 -21.64 19.27 -7.75
CA SER A 329 -22.41 19.94 -8.81
C SER A 329 -21.77 21.29 -9.19
N TRP A 330 -21.96 21.71 -10.43
CA TRP A 330 -21.44 23.00 -10.90
C TRP A 330 -21.98 24.18 -10.06
N VAL A 331 -23.21 24.07 -9.56
CA VAL A 331 -23.83 25.05 -8.65
C VAL A 331 -23.05 25.13 -7.34
N VAL A 332 -22.77 24.00 -6.70
CA VAL A 332 -22.00 23.97 -5.44
C VAL A 332 -20.58 24.49 -5.66
N LYS A 333 -19.95 24.15 -6.78
CA LYS A 333 -18.63 24.68 -7.16
C LYS A 333 -18.66 26.19 -7.33
N ALA A 334 -19.65 26.73 -8.05
CA ALA A 334 -19.81 28.17 -8.27
C ALA A 334 -20.07 28.91 -6.94
N LEU A 335 -20.99 28.41 -6.11
CA LEU A 335 -21.24 28.96 -4.78
C LEU A 335 -20.00 28.92 -3.89
N ASN A 336 -19.22 27.84 -3.95
CA ASN A 336 -18.00 27.72 -3.17
C ASN A 336 -16.93 28.72 -3.64
N LEU A 337 -16.82 28.98 -4.95
CA LEU A 337 -15.95 30.03 -5.47
C LEU A 337 -16.41 31.42 -5.00
N LEU A 338 -17.71 31.72 -5.09
CA LEU A 338 -18.27 32.99 -4.61
C LEU A 338 -18.06 33.19 -3.10
N CYS A 339 -18.08 32.11 -2.31
CA CYS A 339 -17.81 32.14 -0.88
C CYS A 339 -16.32 32.08 -0.53
N ASN A 340 -15.41 32.36 -1.47
CA ASN A 340 -13.95 32.28 -1.30
C ASN A 340 -13.49 30.94 -0.69
N ARG A 341 -14.07 29.84 -1.19
CA ARG A 341 -13.83 28.45 -0.76
C ARG A 341 -14.22 28.13 0.69
N LYS A 342 -15.03 28.99 1.33
CA LYS A 342 -15.50 28.82 2.72
C LYS A 342 -16.94 28.32 2.82
N LEU A 343 -17.55 27.84 1.73
CA LEU A 343 -18.96 27.43 1.72
C LEU A 343 -19.29 26.38 2.79
N ALA A 344 -18.42 25.39 2.98
CA ALA A 344 -18.59 24.38 4.04
C ALA A 344 -18.65 25.01 5.43
N ARG A 345 -17.82 26.02 5.72
CA ARG A 345 -17.82 26.71 7.01
C ARG A 345 -19.06 27.60 7.21
N LEU A 346 -19.68 28.06 6.13
CA LEU A 346 -20.89 28.86 6.17
C LEU A 346 -22.15 27.99 6.36
N LEU A 347 -22.18 26.80 5.76
CA LEU A 347 -23.32 25.89 5.81
C LEU A 347 -23.29 24.96 7.03
N LEU A 348 -22.10 24.52 7.45
CA LEU A 348 -21.94 23.57 8.55
C LEU A 348 -21.62 24.32 9.84
N GLY A 349 -22.56 24.27 10.79
CA GLY A 349 -22.39 24.79 12.14
C GLY A 349 -21.88 23.75 13.13
N LYS A 350 -21.67 24.16 14.38
CA LYS A 350 -21.20 23.29 15.48
C LYS A 350 -22.04 22.01 15.61
N THR A 351 -23.37 22.10 15.51
CA THR A 351 -24.27 20.96 15.59
C THR A 351 -24.11 20.00 14.42
N SER A 352 -23.89 20.49 13.19
CA SER A 352 -23.60 19.67 12.02
C SER A 352 -22.30 18.88 12.18
N TYR A 353 -21.23 19.52 12.66
CA TYR A 353 -19.96 18.83 12.91
C TYR A 353 -20.09 17.76 13.98
N LEU A 354 -20.79 18.05 15.08
CA LEU A 354 -21.06 17.07 16.14
C LEU A 354 -21.88 15.87 15.63
N ALA A 355 -22.87 16.12 14.75
CA ALA A 355 -23.65 15.04 14.14
C ALA A 355 -22.79 14.16 13.23
N ILE A 356 -21.98 14.76 12.34
CA ILE A 356 -21.05 14.02 11.48
C ILE A 356 -20.07 13.20 12.33
N GLN A 357 -19.48 13.81 13.36
CA GLN A 357 -18.58 13.11 14.27
C GLN A 357 -19.27 11.91 14.95
N ASN A 358 -20.49 12.09 15.44
CA ASN A 358 -21.26 11.00 16.05
C ASN A 358 -21.53 9.86 15.05
N TYR A 359 -21.88 10.19 13.80
CA TYR A 359 -22.10 9.18 12.76
C TYR A 359 -20.84 8.41 12.37
N LEU A 360 -19.66 9.01 12.51
CA LEU A 360 -18.39 8.35 12.21
C LEU A 360 -17.77 7.63 13.41
N THR A 361 -18.14 7.99 14.64
CA THR A 361 -17.53 7.45 15.87
C THR A 361 -18.38 6.33 16.49
N CYS A 362 -19.71 6.46 16.47
CA CYS A 362 -20.59 5.42 16.98
C CYS A 362 -20.76 4.32 15.93
N GLU A 363 -20.43 3.08 16.30
CA GLU A 363 -20.42 1.91 15.43
C GLU A 363 -21.78 1.68 14.78
N ALA A 364 -22.86 1.75 15.57
CA ALA A 364 -24.22 1.53 15.07
C ALA A 364 -24.66 2.62 14.06
N HIS A 365 -24.29 3.88 14.30
CA HIS A 365 -24.58 4.96 13.35
C HIS A 365 -23.74 4.85 12.08
N TYR A 366 -22.46 4.53 12.23
CA TYR A 366 -21.53 4.35 11.11
C TYR A 366 -22.01 3.23 10.18
N GLU A 367 -22.32 2.06 10.74
CA GLU A 367 -22.78 0.89 9.99
C GLU A 367 -24.08 1.21 9.23
N LEU A 368 -25.08 1.77 9.92
CA LEU A 368 -26.36 2.12 9.31
C LEU A 368 -26.19 3.16 8.20
N PHE A 369 -25.40 4.20 8.44
CA PHE A 369 -25.18 5.27 7.48
C PHE A 369 -24.42 4.76 6.24
N LEU A 370 -23.35 3.99 6.44
CA LEU A 370 -22.56 3.40 5.37
C LEU A 370 -23.40 2.45 4.51
N GLN A 371 -24.23 1.59 5.13
CA GLN A 371 -25.12 0.70 4.38
C GLN A 371 -26.15 1.49 3.57
N GLY A 372 -26.69 2.57 4.14
CA GLY A 372 -27.58 3.49 3.42
C GLY A 372 -26.92 4.09 2.17
N LEU A 373 -25.66 4.54 2.28
CA LEU A 373 -24.89 5.07 1.14
C LEU A 373 -24.63 3.99 0.07
N LYS A 374 -24.24 2.78 0.47
CA LYS A 374 -24.06 1.66 -0.47
C LYS A 374 -25.35 1.35 -1.23
N ASN A 375 -26.49 1.32 -0.55
CA ASN A 375 -27.80 1.08 -1.18
C ASN A 375 -28.18 2.16 -2.19
N ILE A 376 -27.71 3.40 -2.02
CA ILE A 376 -27.93 4.48 -2.99
C ILE A 376 -27.05 4.27 -4.23
N ASN A 377 -25.78 3.92 -4.03
CA ASN A 377 -24.81 3.76 -5.13
C ASN A 377 -25.07 2.51 -6.00
N HIS A 378 -25.84 1.53 -5.52
CA HIS A 378 -26.21 0.33 -6.28
C HIS A 378 -27.58 0.43 -7.00
N LYS A 379 -28.29 1.56 -6.87
CA LYS A 379 -29.52 1.85 -7.62
C LYS A 379 -29.19 2.66 -8.86
#